data_AF-A0A382GC34-F1
#
_entry.id   AF-A0A382GC34-F1
#
_cell.length_a   1.000
_cell.length_b   1.000
_cell.length_c   1.000
_cell.angle_alpha   90.00
_cell.angle_beta   90.00
_cell.angle_gamma   90.00
#
_symmetry.space_group_name_H-M   'P 1'
#
loop_
_entity.id
_entity.type
_entity.pdbx_description
1 polymer ?
#
loop_
_entity_poly.entity_id
_entity_poly.type
_entity_poly.pdbx_seq_one_letter_code
_entity_poly.pdbx_strand_id
1 'polypeptide(L)'
;FAKLINKVKQLLYGFFALGWTGSNRHWSNYEKAYLLLAGLSTPLVLSVHSIVSFDFAVSQLPGWHTTIFPPYFVAGAVFSGFGMVLTLIIPLRTLCKMEEIITVRHIELMCKVTLATGSIVGYAYAMEFFIAWYGGSPYELYAFKNRAFGPYWWAYWIMVSCNVLTPQLFWFKKIRTNMVAVFILSIFVNIGMWFERFVIVVTSLHRDFMPSNWGYYSPTYVDICTYIGTMGFFMTLFLLFIRFLPLVAISEVKGVTPQADPHDKLGGAEEGGGKH
;
A
#
# COMPACT_ATOMS: atom_id res chain seq x y z
N PHE A 1 28.12 -27.76 -1.08
CA PHE A 1 26.84 -27.31 -1.70
C PHE A 1 27.09 -26.37 -2.89
N ALA A 2 27.84 -26.81 -3.91
CA ALA A 2 28.02 -26.02 -5.13
C ALA A 2 28.35 -26.95 -6.29
N LYS A 3 27.35 -27.66 -6.80
CA LYS A 3 27.46 -28.36 -8.08
C LYS A 3 26.18 -28.07 -8.86
N LEU A 4 26.38 -27.47 -10.04
CA LEU A 4 25.40 -27.01 -11.04
C LEU A 4 24.89 -25.57 -10.88
N ILE A 5 25.80 -24.59 -10.79
CA ILE A 5 25.45 -23.22 -11.18
C ILE A 5 25.47 -23.16 -12.71
N ASN A 6 24.29 -23.06 -13.32
CA ASN A 6 24.15 -22.79 -14.75
C ASN A 6 24.99 -21.54 -15.11
N LYS A 7 25.98 -21.69 -16.01
CA LYS A 7 26.90 -20.60 -16.41
C LYS A 7 26.15 -19.34 -16.85
N VAL A 8 24.99 -19.50 -17.49
CA VAL A 8 24.13 -18.38 -17.89
C VAL A 8 23.58 -17.64 -16.68
N LYS A 9 23.12 -18.35 -15.65
CA LYS A 9 22.63 -17.72 -14.41
C LYS A 9 23.76 -16.97 -13.69
N GLN A 10 24.95 -17.56 -13.60
CA GLN A 10 26.11 -16.90 -13.00
C GLN A 10 26.50 -15.61 -13.73
N LEU A 11 26.49 -15.65 -15.08
CA LEU A 11 26.79 -14.49 -15.90
C LEU A 11 25.74 -13.39 -15.72
N LEU A 12 24.45 -13.75 -15.72
CA LEU A 12 23.36 -12.79 -15.52
C LEU A 12 23.41 -12.14 -14.12
N TYR A 13 23.52 -12.94 -13.05
CA TYR A 13 23.65 -12.37 -11.70
C TYR A 13 24.94 -11.56 -11.54
N GLY A 14 26.05 -12.00 -12.13
CA GLY A 14 27.31 -11.26 -12.11
C GLY A 14 27.23 -9.92 -12.85
N PHE A 15 26.53 -9.89 -14.00
CA PHE A 15 26.28 -8.66 -14.75
C PHE A 15 25.45 -7.66 -13.95
N PHE A 16 24.31 -8.09 -13.37
CA PHE A 16 23.46 -7.21 -12.56
C PHE A 16 24.09 -6.81 -11.22
N ALA A 17 25.07 -7.58 -10.72
CA ALA A 17 25.83 -7.20 -9.54
C ALA A 17 26.86 -6.08 -9.79
N LEU A 18 27.11 -5.70 -11.06
CA LEU A 18 28.01 -4.60 -11.47
C LEU A 18 29.42 -4.69 -10.84
N GLY A 19 29.91 -5.90 -10.57
CA GLY A 19 31.21 -6.11 -9.93
C GLY A 19 31.24 -5.78 -8.43
N TRP A 20 30.11 -5.85 -7.73
CA TRP A 20 30.05 -5.61 -6.28
C TRP A 20 30.97 -6.56 -5.48
N THR A 21 32.02 -6.00 -4.89
CA THR A 21 33.00 -6.74 -4.06
C THR A 21 32.77 -6.62 -2.55
N GLY A 22 31.81 -5.81 -2.09
CA GLY A 22 31.59 -5.55 -0.67
C GLY A 22 32.69 -4.75 0.03
N SER A 23 33.49 -3.97 -0.71
CA SER A 23 34.52 -3.11 -0.12
C SER A 23 33.94 -2.03 0.80
N ASN A 24 34.72 -1.56 1.79
CA ASN A 24 34.29 -0.48 2.70
C ASN A 24 33.85 0.78 1.94
N ARG A 25 34.55 1.13 0.85
CA ARG A 25 34.19 2.27 0.00
C ARG A 25 32.85 2.08 -0.69
N HIS A 26 32.53 0.86 -1.14
CA HIS A 26 31.24 0.54 -1.74
C HIS A 26 30.11 0.69 -0.72
N TRP A 27 30.28 0.17 0.50
CA TRP A 27 29.29 0.30 1.58
C TRP A 27 29.04 1.74 2.00
N SER A 28 30.09 2.53 2.25
CA SER A 28 29.94 3.94 2.65
C SER A 28 29.20 4.76 1.59
N ASN A 29 29.46 4.50 0.29
CA ASN A 29 28.75 5.17 -0.79
C ASN A 29 27.31 4.66 -0.95
N TYR A 30 27.09 3.35 -0.81
CA TYR A 30 25.77 2.74 -0.88
C TYR A 30 24.84 3.27 0.20
N GLU A 31 25.28 3.34 1.46
CA GLU A 31 24.48 3.87 2.57
C GLU A 31 24.11 5.34 2.36
N LYS A 32 25.06 6.17 1.92
CA LYS A 32 24.79 7.57 1.57
C LYS A 32 23.76 7.68 0.44
N ALA A 33 23.91 6.89 -0.62
CA ALA A 33 22.96 6.87 -1.73
C ALA A 33 21.57 6.37 -1.28
N TYR A 34 21.52 5.34 -0.43
CA TYR A 34 20.29 4.79 0.13
C TYR A 34 19.53 5.84 0.95
N LEU A 35 20.23 6.58 1.82
CA LEU A 35 19.64 7.66 2.61
C LEU A 35 19.15 8.82 1.72
N LEU A 36 19.92 9.22 0.71
CA LEU A 36 19.52 10.26 -0.23
C LEU A 36 18.27 9.83 -1.02
N LEU A 37 18.25 8.60 -1.54
CA LEU A 37 17.10 8.08 -2.28
C LEU A 37 15.87 7.93 -1.37
N ALA A 38 16.02 7.52 -0.12
CA ALA A 38 14.92 7.47 0.85
C ALA A 38 14.36 8.88 1.13
N GLY A 39 15.24 9.86 1.32
CA GLY A 39 14.87 11.26 1.52
C GLY A 39 14.20 11.89 0.30
N LEU A 40 14.61 11.55 -0.92
CA LEU A 40 14.00 12.02 -2.16
C LEU A 40 12.69 11.29 -2.49
N SER A 41 12.62 9.99 -2.23
CA SER A 41 11.46 9.16 -2.55
C SER A 41 10.27 9.49 -1.64
N THR A 42 10.50 9.89 -0.40
CA THR A 42 9.40 10.18 0.54
C THR A 42 8.53 11.35 0.05
N PRO A 43 9.07 12.55 -0.26
CA PRO A 43 8.30 13.63 -0.89
C PRO A 43 7.73 13.25 -2.26
N LEU A 44 8.46 12.44 -3.04
CA LEU A 44 8.00 11.99 -4.35
C LEU A 44 6.73 11.13 -4.25
N VAL A 45 6.66 10.21 -3.30
CA VAL A 45 5.46 9.38 -3.09
C VAL A 45 4.27 10.24 -2.69
N LEU A 46 4.48 11.24 -1.83
CA LEU A 46 3.44 12.19 -1.44
C LEU A 46 2.99 13.02 -2.64
N SER A 47 3.91 13.51 -3.48
CA SER A 47 3.59 14.36 -4.62
C SER A 47 2.91 13.61 -5.75
N VAL A 48 3.34 12.39 -6.09
CA VAL A 48 2.75 11.58 -7.19
C VAL A 48 1.26 11.32 -6.92
N HIS A 49 0.92 10.89 -5.70
CA HIS A 49 -0.49 10.63 -5.37
C HIS A 49 -1.30 11.92 -5.20
N SER A 50 -0.66 13.01 -4.77
CA SER A 50 -1.30 14.34 -4.76
C SER A 50 -1.58 14.86 -6.17
N ILE A 51 -0.68 14.62 -7.14
CA ILE A 51 -0.87 15.01 -8.55
C ILE A 51 -2.04 14.23 -9.16
N VAL A 52 -2.09 12.91 -8.97
CA VAL A 52 -3.24 12.10 -9.40
C VAL A 52 -4.54 12.58 -8.74
N SER A 53 -4.45 13.03 -7.48
CA SER A 53 -5.59 13.63 -6.81
C SER A 53 -6.01 14.99 -7.38
N PHE A 54 -5.07 15.78 -7.90
CA PHE A 54 -5.35 17.08 -8.51
C PHE A 54 -6.14 16.98 -9.80
N ASP A 55 -6.03 15.88 -10.55
CA ASP A 55 -6.86 15.61 -11.73
C ASP A 55 -8.36 15.67 -11.39
N PHE A 56 -8.73 15.34 -10.14
CA PHE A 56 -10.09 15.48 -9.62
C PHE A 56 -10.29 16.82 -8.91
N ALA A 57 -9.42 17.15 -7.95
CA ALA A 57 -9.61 18.28 -7.04
C ALA A 57 -9.68 19.66 -7.73
N VAL A 58 -8.98 19.80 -8.86
CA VAL A 58 -8.95 21.06 -9.63
C VAL A 58 -10.20 21.22 -10.51
N SER A 59 -10.91 20.13 -10.80
CA SER A 59 -12.19 20.18 -11.50
C SER A 59 -13.23 20.96 -10.70
N GLN A 60 -14.19 21.57 -11.39
CA GLN A 60 -15.30 22.30 -10.80
C GLN A 60 -16.51 21.41 -10.47
N LEU A 61 -16.41 20.10 -10.69
CA LEU A 61 -17.50 19.15 -10.46
C LEU A 61 -17.84 19.01 -8.98
N PRO A 62 -19.14 18.94 -8.62
CA PRO A 62 -19.55 18.78 -7.23
C PRO A 62 -19.14 17.41 -6.69
N GLY A 63 -18.55 17.40 -5.50
CA GLY A 63 -17.96 16.23 -4.88
C GLY A 63 -16.56 15.85 -5.41
N TRP A 64 -16.01 16.57 -6.38
CA TRP A 64 -14.59 16.52 -6.75
C TRP A 64 -13.84 17.78 -6.31
N HIS A 65 -14.47 18.95 -6.40
CA HIS A 65 -13.85 20.22 -6.06
C HIS A 65 -13.66 20.39 -4.55
N THR A 66 -12.61 19.78 -3.99
CA THR A 66 -12.30 19.84 -2.57
C THR A 66 -10.81 19.84 -2.30
N THR A 67 -10.41 20.55 -1.25
CA THR A 67 -9.00 20.76 -0.87
C THR A 67 -8.43 19.64 -0.01
N ILE A 68 -9.28 18.77 0.55
CA ILE A 68 -8.84 17.65 1.40
C ILE A 68 -8.32 16.46 0.58
N PHE A 69 -8.60 16.44 -0.73
CA PHE A 69 -8.30 15.33 -1.62
C PHE A 69 -6.83 14.91 -1.68
N PRO A 70 -5.84 15.81 -1.87
CA PRO A 70 -4.44 15.40 -1.95
C PRO A 70 -3.91 14.61 -0.73
N PRO A 71 -4.03 15.09 0.52
CA PRO A 71 -3.59 14.31 1.68
C PRO A 71 -4.46 13.06 1.91
N TYR A 72 -5.74 13.10 1.55
CA TYR A 72 -6.64 11.96 1.64
C TYR A 72 -6.26 10.83 0.67
N PHE A 73 -5.99 11.15 -0.60
CA PHE A 73 -5.56 10.17 -1.62
C PHE A 73 -4.24 9.52 -1.24
N VAL A 74 -3.31 10.29 -0.67
CA VAL A 74 -2.06 9.76 -0.11
C VAL A 74 -2.32 8.78 1.03
N ALA A 75 -3.19 9.14 2.00
CA ALA A 75 -3.55 8.24 3.10
C ALA A 75 -4.20 6.95 2.59
N GLY A 76 -5.12 7.06 1.62
CA GLY A 76 -5.75 5.92 0.95
C GLY A 76 -4.75 5.04 0.18
N ALA A 77 -3.71 5.63 -0.42
CA ALA A 77 -2.65 4.89 -1.10
C ALA A 77 -1.81 4.06 -0.14
N VAL A 78 -1.45 4.62 1.01
CA VAL A 78 -0.73 3.88 2.05
C VAL A 78 -1.64 2.77 2.60
N PHE A 79 -2.91 3.07 2.85
CA PHE A 79 -3.88 2.11 3.36
C PHE A 79 -4.10 0.90 2.42
N SER A 80 -4.41 1.14 1.14
CA SER A 80 -4.53 0.09 0.12
C SER A 80 -3.21 -0.63 -0.14
N GLY A 81 -2.09 0.09 -0.16
CA GLY A 81 -0.76 -0.48 -0.36
C GLY A 81 -0.41 -1.51 0.71
N PHE A 82 -0.57 -1.15 2.00
CA PHE A 82 -0.36 -2.11 3.10
C PHE A 82 -1.38 -3.26 3.07
N GLY A 83 -2.63 -2.99 2.65
CA GLY A 83 -3.62 -4.04 2.38
C GLY A 83 -3.11 -5.07 1.37
N MET A 84 -2.63 -4.63 0.21
CA MET A 84 -2.06 -5.50 -0.82
C MET A 84 -0.81 -6.25 -0.33
N VAL A 85 0.12 -5.57 0.35
CA VAL A 85 1.31 -6.24 0.89
C VAL A 85 0.93 -7.33 1.89
N LEU A 86 -0.06 -7.11 2.75
CA LEU A 86 -0.57 -8.13 3.68
C LEU A 86 -1.18 -9.32 2.93
N THR A 87 -1.98 -9.06 1.89
CA THR A 87 -2.58 -10.13 1.05
C THR A 87 -1.51 -11.01 0.39
N LEU A 88 -0.36 -10.45 -0.01
CA LEU A 88 0.72 -11.19 -0.64
C LEU A 88 1.66 -11.88 0.36
N ILE A 89 2.03 -11.18 1.44
CA ILE A 89 3.06 -11.64 2.36
C ILE A 89 2.58 -12.81 3.24
N ILE A 90 1.28 -12.87 3.56
CA ILE A 90 0.72 -13.92 4.43
C ILE A 90 0.80 -15.30 3.75
N PRO A 91 0.31 -15.49 2.50
CA PRO A 91 0.52 -16.73 1.76
C PRO A 91 2.00 -17.01 1.47
N LEU A 92 2.79 -15.99 1.10
CA LEU A 92 4.22 -16.19 0.82
C LEU A 92 5.00 -16.67 2.05
N ARG A 93 4.65 -16.16 3.23
CA ARG A 93 5.24 -16.58 4.51
C ARG A 93 5.10 -18.09 4.73
N THR A 94 3.93 -18.65 4.46
CA THR A 94 3.67 -20.10 4.64
C THR A 94 4.20 -20.94 3.48
N LEU A 95 4.01 -20.50 2.24
CA LEU A 95 4.45 -21.23 1.04
C LEU A 95 5.98 -21.32 0.92
N CYS A 96 6.69 -20.24 1.24
CA CYS A 96 8.15 -20.18 1.18
C CYS A 96 8.82 -20.50 2.53
N LYS A 97 8.06 -20.89 3.57
CA LYS A 97 8.56 -21.20 4.92
C LYS A 97 9.44 -20.10 5.53
N MET A 98 9.05 -18.84 5.36
CA MET A 98 9.82 -17.66 5.80
C MET A 98 9.36 -17.14 7.18
N GLU A 99 8.88 -18.03 8.03
CA GLU A 99 8.20 -17.69 9.28
C GLU A 99 9.12 -17.08 10.34
N GLU A 100 10.41 -17.45 10.29
CA GLU A 100 11.46 -16.94 11.17
C GLU A 100 11.91 -15.53 10.78
N ILE A 101 11.87 -15.21 9.48
CA ILE A 101 12.25 -13.88 8.97
C ILE A 101 11.06 -12.94 9.08
N ILE A 102 9.90 -13.35 8.55
CA ILE A 102 8.65 -12.58 8.57
C ILE A 102 7.87 -12.97 9.82
N THR A 103 8.32 -12.42 10.95
CA THR A 103 7.69 -12.66 12.25
C THR A 103 6.30 -12.03 12.37
N VAL A 104 5.52 -12.51 13.34
CA VAL A 104 4.19 -11.94 13.68
C VAL A 104 4.28 -10.45 14.02
N ARG A 105 5.40 -9.99 14.57
CA ARG A 105 5.63 -8.58 14.91
C ARG A 105 5.58 -7.68 13.67
N HIS A 106 6.14 -8.11 12.53
CA HIS A 106 6.06 -7.34 11.29
C HIS A 106 4.62 -7.14 10.85
N ILE A 107 3.83 -8.22 10.86
CA ILE A 107 2.42 -8.20 10.48
C ILE A 107 1.61 -7.33 11.45
N GLU A 108 1.88 -7.39 12.76
CA GLU A 108 1.21 -6.54 13.75
C GLU A 108 1.49 -5.05 13.51
N LEU A 109 2.73 -4.69 13.20
CA LEU A 109 3.13 -3.30 12.89
C LEU A 109 2.46 -2.81 11.61
N MET A 110 2.42 -3.63 10.56
CA MET A 110 1.71 -3.30 9.32
C MET A 110 0.21 -3.09 9.54
N CYS A 111 -0.42 -3.91 10.38
CA CYS A 111 -1.83 -3.73 10.76
C CYS A 111 -2.05 -2.40 11.51
N LYS A 112 -1.10 -1.96 12.34
CA LYS A 112 -1.20 -0.65 13.04
C LYS A 112 -1.08 0.53 12.06
N VAL A 113 -0.21 0.44 11.06
CA VAL A 113 -0.11 1.46 10.01
C VAL A 113 -1.41 1.50 9.18
N THR A 114 -1.95 0.33 8.85
CA THR A 114 -3.24 0.19 8.14
C THR A 114 -4.40 0.77 8.97
N LEU A 115 -4.41 0.54 10.28
CA LEU A 115 -5.39 1.14 11.20
C LEU A 115 -5.28 2.68 11.24
N ALA A 116 -4.07 3.20 11.37
CA ALA A 116 -3.84 4.64 11.45
C ALA A 116 -4.31 5.35 10.16
N THR A 117 -3.90 4.83 9.00
CA THR A 117 -4.27 5.39 7.70
C THR A 117 -5.74 5.19 7.36
N GLY A 118 -6.33 4.04 7.69
CA GLY A 118 -7.77 3.81 7.56
C GLY A 118 -8.61 4.75 8.44
N SER A 119 -8.10 5.12 9.62
CA SER A 119 -8.76 6.11 10.48
C SER A 119 -8.70 7.52 9.91
N ILE A 120 -7.59 7.90 9.25
CA ILE A 120 -7.46 9.17 8.51
C ILE A 120 -8.43 9.21 7.33
N VAL A 121 -8.55 8.11 6.58
CA VAL A 121 -9.52 7.96 5.48
C VAL A 121 -10.95 8.11 5.99
N GLY A 122 -11.30 7.42 7.08
CA GLY A 122 -12.62 7.56 7.72
C GLY A 122 -12.92 8.98 8.20
N TYR A 123 -11.92 9.68 8.74
CA TYR A 123 -12.03 11.09 9.08
C TYR A 123 -12.31 11.96 7.84
N ALA A 124 -11.60 11.73 6.73
CA ALA A 124 -11.81 12.47 5.49
C ALA A 124 -13.25 12.30 4.98
N TYR A 125 -13.81 11.08 5.01
CA TYR A 125 -15.22 10.85 4.68
C TYR A 125 -16.16 11.68 5.56
N ALA A 126 -15.96 11.66 6.88
CA ALA A 126 -16.80 12.44 7.79
C ALA A 126 -16.71 13.95 7.49
N MET A 127 -15.50 14.44 7.20
CA MET A 127 -15.26 15.84 6.84
C MET A 127 -15.90 16.23 5.52
N GLU A 128 -15.92 15.34 4.53
CA GLU A 128 -16.61 15.60 3.26
C GLU A 128 -18.11 15.80 3.46
N PHE A 129 -18.78 14.94 4.24
CA PHE A 129 -20.19 15.12 4.58
C PHE A 129 -20.43 16.41 5.39
N PHE A 130 -19.53 16.71 6.32
CA PHE A 130 -19.61 17.93 7.11
C PHE A 130 -19.50 19.18 6.23
N ILE A 131 -18.52 19.23 5.33
CA ILE A 131 -18.31 20.37 4.42
C ILE A 131 -19.47 20.49 3.42
N ALA A 132 -20.01 19.38 2.90
CA ALA A 132 -21.16 19.41 2.01
C ALA A 132 -22.42 19.99 2.70
N TRP A 133 -22.60 19.69 3.98
CA TRP A 133 -23.69 20.27 4.79
C TRP A 133 -23.41 21.73 5.16
N TYR A 134 -22.19 22.05 5.59
CA TYR A 134 -21.79 23.39 6.02
C TYR A 134 -21.69 24.39 4.86
N GLY A 135 -21.25 23.95 3.69
CA GLY A 135 -21.00 24.79 2.51
C GLY A 135 -22.25 25.35 1.86
N GLY A 136 -23.45 24.84 2.20
CA GLY A 136 -24.73 25.41 1.77
C GLY A 136 -25.03 25.33 0.27
N SER A 137 -24.12 24.78 -0.55
CA SER A 137 -24.33 24.60 -1.99
C SER A 137 -25.34 23.47 -2.22
N PRO A 138 -26.45 23.74 -2.94
CA PRO A 138 -27.46 22.71 -3.19
C PRO A 138 -26.92 21.56 -4.04
N TYR A 139 -25.93 21.81 -4.91
CA TYR A 139 -25.31 20.81 -5.77
C TYR A 139 -24.41 19.84 -4.98
N GLU A 140 -23.59 20.36 -4.06
CA GLU A 140 -22.76 19.53 -3.18
C GLU A 140 -23.64 18.67 -2.25
N LEU A 141 -24.65 19.29 -1.62
CA LEU A 141 -25.57 18.57 -0.76
C LEU A 141 -26.31 17.45 -1.53
N TYR A 142 -26.71 17.72 -2.77
CA TYR A 142 -27.32 16.71 -3.64
C TYR A 142 -26.34 15.60 -4.00
N ALA A 143 -25.09 15.91 -4.35
CA ALA A 143 -24.07 14.93 -4.69
C ALA A 143 -23.82 13.92 -3.55
N PHE A 144 -23.69 14.41 -2.31
CA PHE A 144 -23.51 13.53 -1.15
C PHE A 144 -24.76 12.75 -0.76
N LYS A 145 -25.97 13.33 -0.90
CA LYS A 145 -27.23 12.58 -0.75
C LYS A 145 -27.35 11.48 -1.80
N ASN A 146 -26.95 11.76 -3.04
CA ASN A 146 -26.98 10.81 -4.15
C ASN A 146 -25.96 9.68 -3.96
N ARG A 147 -24.79 9.96 -3.36
CA ARG A 147 -23.84 8.90 -2.93
C ARG A 147 -24.49 7.92 -1.96
N ALA A 148 -25.19 8.43 -0.94
CA ALA A 148 -25.75 7.60 0.13
C ALA A 148 -27.06 6.87 -0.23
N PHE A 149 -27.95 7.52 -0.99
CA PHE A 149 -29.32 7.03 -1.25
C PHE A 149 -29.69 6.94 -2.74
N GLY A 150 -28.76 7.28 -3.64
CA GLY A 150 -28.99 7.24 -5.08
C GLY A 150 -28.80 5.85 -5.70
N PRO A 151 -28.72 5.76 -7.04
CA PRO A 151 -28.60 4.49 -7.78
C PRO A 151 -27.37 3.63 -7.41
N TYR A 152 -26.33 4.27 -6.89
CA TYR A 152 -25.08 3.64 -6.46
C TYR A 152 -24.94 3.53 -4.94
N TRP A 153 -26.04 3.57 -4.18
CA TRP A 153 -26.02 3.46 -2.71
C TRP A 153 -25.21 2.24 -2.24
N TRP A 154 -25.37 1.10 -2.90
CA TRP A 154 -24.69 -0.15 -2.55
C TRP A 154 -23.17 0.00 -2.61
N ALA A 155 -22.63 0.68 -3.63
CA ALA A 155 -21.19 0.89 -3.78
C ALA A 155 -20.65 1.78 -2.65
N TYR A 156 -21.37 2.85 -2.31
CA TYR A 156 -21.00 3.74 -1.21
C TYR A 156 -21.03 3.04 0.15
N TRP A 157 -22.06 2.26 0.45
CA TRP A 157 -22.15 1.55 1.74
C TRP A 157 -21.13 0.42 1.86
N ILE A 158 -20.81 -0.28 0.76
CA ILE A 158 -19.71 -1.24 0.72
C ILE A 158 -18.37 -0.53 0.98
N MET A 159 -18.12 0.59 0.29
CA MET A 159 -16.91 1.40 0.51
C MET A 159 -16.77 1.81 1.98
N VAL A 160 -17.80 2.44 2.57
CA VAL A 160 -17.74 2.91 3.97
C VAL A 160 -17.58 1.75 4.94
N SER A 161 -18.35 0.67 4.77
CA SER A 161 -18.24 -0.49 5.68
C SER A 161 -16.85 -1.14 5.58
N CYS A 162 -16.31 -1.34 4.38
CA CYS A 162 -14.99 -1.92 4.21
C CYS A 162 -13.87 -1.00 4.69
N ASN A 163 -13.90 0.30 4.38
CA ASN A 163 -12.79 1.21 4.72
C ASN A 163 -12.87 1.74 6.15
N VAL A 164 -14.06 1.89 6.73
CA VAL A 164 -14.22 2.42 8.09
C VAL A 164 -14.32 1.31 9.13
N LEU A 165 -15.02 0.20 8.88
CA LEU A 165 -15.18 -0.85 9.91
C LEU A 165 -13.99 -1.80 9.96
N THR A 166 -13.50 -2.26 8.80
CA THR A 166 -12.42 -3.26 8.72
C THR A 166 -11.17 -2.83 9.50
N PRO A 167 -10.65 -1.59 9.36
CA PRO A 167 -9.42 -1.22 10.06
C PRO A 167 -9.61 -1.14 11.56
N GLN A 168 -10.80 -0.80 12.06
CA GLN A 168 -11.08 -0.70 13.50
C GLN A 168 -11.00 -2.06 14.20
N LEU A 169 -11.21 -3.15 13.46
CA LEU A 169 -10.97 -4.50 13.99
C LEU A 169 -9.49 -4.72 14.34
N PHE A 170 -8.57 -3.99 13.72
CA PHE A 170 -7.16 -4.03 14.08
C PHE A 170 -6.85 -3.34 15.41
N TRP A 171 -7.78 -2.73 16.15
CA TRP A 171 -7.53 -2.35 17.54
C TRP A 171 -7.30 -3.57 18.44
N PHE A 172 -7.99 -4.67 18.14
CA PHE A 172 -7.91 -5.88 18.93
C PHE A 172 -6.66 -6.68 18.59
N LYS A 173 -5.76 -6.83 19.58
CA LYS A 173 -4.52 -7.61 19.41
C LYS A 173 -4.80 -9.05 18.94
N LYS A 174 -5.87 -9.67 19.45
CA LYS A 174 -6.31 -11.02 19.05
C LYS A 174 -6.54 -11.16 17.55
N ILE A 175 -7.05 -10.12 16.90
CA ILE A 175 -7.30 -10.10 15.45
C ILE A 175 -5.98 -9.88 14.71
N ARG A 176 -5.15 -8.92 15.14
CA ARG A 176 -3.85 -8.63 14.50
C ARG A 176 -2.86 -9.81 14.55
N THR A 177 -2.95 -10.67 15.55
CA THR A 177 -2.08 -11.85 15.67
C THR A 177 -2.61 -13.10 14.95
N ASN A 178 -3.83 -13.04 14.42
CA ASN A 178 -4.43 -14.15 13.67
C ASN A 178 -4.23 -13.93 12.17
N MET A 179 -3.35 -14.73 11.55
CA MET A 179 -2.98 -14.57 10.13
C MET A 179 -4.16 -14.73 9.16
N VAL A 180 -5.08 -15.64 9.46
CA VAL A 180 -6.26 -15.86 8.61
C VAL A 180 -7.18 -14.65 8.69
N ALA A 181 -7.38 -14.10 9.89
CA ALA A 181 -8.18 -12.89 10.07
C ALA A 181 -7.54 -11.71 9.34
N VAL A 182 -6.23 -11.48 9.50
CA VAL A 182 -5.53 -10.39 8.81
C VAL A 182 -5.60 -10.56 7.29
N PHE A 183 -5.47 -11.77 6.76
CA PHE A 183 -5.59 -12.04 5.33
C PHE A 183 -6.98 -11.66 4.80
N ILE A 184 -8.06 -12.13 5.45
CA ILE A 184 -9.43 -11.80 5.05
C ILE A 184 -9.68 -10.29 5.13
N LEU A 185 -9.25 -9.63 6.21
CA LEU A 185 -9.40 -8.19 6.39
C LEU A 185 -8.61 -7.40 5.34
N SER A 186 -7.42 -7.86 4.94
CA SER A 186 -6.61 -7.21 3.89
C SER A 186 -7.30 -7.21 2.53
N ILE A 187 -8.07 -8.25 2.22
CA ILE A 187 -8.88 -8.32 0.98
C ILE A 187 -10.01 -7.30 1.04
N PHE A 188 -10.70 -7.18 2.18
CA PHE A 188 -11.76 -6.16 2.35
C PHE A 188 -11.21 -4.74 2.22
N VAL A 189 -10.01 -4.46 2.73
CA VAL A 189 -9.33 -3.17 2.54
C VAL A 189 -9.16 -2.86 1.05
N ASN A 190 -8.65 -3.80 0.26
CA ASN A 190 -8.43 -3.58 -1.17
C ASN A 190 -9.75 -3.42 -1.95
N ILE A 191 -10.77 -4.21 -1.62
CA ILE A 191 -12.11 -4.09 -2.22
C ILE A 191 -12.72 -2.72 -1.90
N GLY A 192 -12.66 -2.29 -0.63
CA GLY A 192 -13.18 -1.01 -0.20
C GLY A 192 -12.49 0.17 -0.88
N MET A 193 -11.17 0.11 -1.04
CA MET A 193 -10.40 1.14 -1.75
C MET A 193 -10.64 1.16 -3.26
N TRP A 194 -10.95 0.03 -3.88
CA TRP A 194 -11.42 0.01 -5.26
C TRP A 194 -12.77 0.70 -5.39
N PHE A 195 -13.71 0.39 -4.49
CA PHE A 195 -15.01 1.06 -4.44
C PHE A 195 -14.88 2.55 -4.13
N GLU A 196 -13.90 2.97 -3.34
CA GLU A 196 -13.62 4.39 -3.11
C GLU A 196 -13.37 5.15 -4.40
N ARG A 197 -12.45 4.65 -5.24
CA ARG A 197 -12.13 5.28 -6.52
C ARG A 197 -13.33 5.23 -7.47
N PHE A 198 -14.03 4.10 -7.53
CA PHE A 198 -15.26 3.98 -8.32
C PHE A 198 -16.32 4.99 -7.87
N VAL A 199 -16.57 5.11 -6.57
CA VAL A 199 -17.58 6.02 -6.01
C VAL A 199 -17.20 7.46 -6.29
N ILE A 200 -15.97 7.89 -6.00
CA ILE A 200 -15.54 9.27 -6.27
C ILE A 200 -15.76 9.59 -7.75
N VAL A 201 -15.30 8.73 -8.67
CA VAL A 201 -15.36 9.02 -10.10
C VAL A 201 -16.79 8.95 -10.64
N VAL A 202 -17.45 7.81 -10.51
CA VAL A 202 -18.72 7.54 -11.19
C VAL A 202 -19.89 8.28 -10.53
N THR A 203 -19.93 8.33 -9.19
CA THR A 203 -21.10 8.94 -8.52
C THR A 203 -21.15 10.46 -8.67
N SER A 204 -20.00 11.12 -8.82
CA SER A 204 -19.93 12.55 -9.10
C SER A 204 -20.13 12.90 -10.58
N LEU A 205 -19.84 11.99 -11.51
CA LEU A 205 -20.04 12.23 -12.95
C LEU A 205 -21.46 11.91 -13.45
N HIS A 206 -22.06 10.81 -12.98
CA HIS A 206 -23.35 10.37 -13.53
C HIS A 206 -24.54 11.29 -13.19
N ARG A 207 -24.38 12.16 -12.18
CA ARG A 207 -25.34 13.18 -11.76
C ARG A 207 -24.57 14.47 -11.50
N ASP A 208 -24.34 15.24 -12.56
CA ASP A 208 -23.67 16.54 -12.51
C ASP A 208 -24.70 17.68 -12.39
N PHE A 209 -24.26 18.91 -12.73
CA PHE A 209 -25.07 20.13 -12.69
C PHE A 209 -26.34 20.08 -13.55
N MET A 210 -26.36 19.34 -14.66
CA MET A 210 -27.45 19.38 -15.64
C MET A 210 -28.24 18.07 -15.64
N PRO A 211 -29.53 18.09 -15.27
CA PRO A 211 -30.35 16.88 -15.25
C PRO A 211 -30.46 16.14 -16.59
N SER A 212 -30.27 16.83 -17.72
CA SER A 212 -30.28 16.23 -19.06
C SER A 212 -29.12 15.27 -19.33
N ASN A 213 -28.00 15.43 -18.62
CA ASN A 213 -26.79 14.63 -18.81
C ASN A 213 -26.74 13.41 -17.88
N TRP A 214 -27.79 13.21 -17.10
CA TRP A 214 -27.83 12.18 -16.08
C TRP A 214 -27.88 10.78 -16.69
N GLY A 215 -26.95 9.93 -16.27
CA GLY A 215 -26.78 8.58 -16.84
C GLY A 215 -26.57 7.51 -15.77
N TYR A 216 -26.41 6.28 -16.23
CA TYR A 216 -25.92 5.17 -15.41
C TYR A 216 -24.77 4.50 -16.14
N TYR A 217 -23.63 4.40 -15.47
CA TYR A 217 -22.49 3.62 -15.94
C TYR A 217 -22.71 2.14 -15.63
N SER A 218 -22.81 1.33 -16.68
CA SER A 218 -22.80 -0.13 -16.61
C SER A 218 -21.52 -0.63 -17.28
N PRO A 219 -20.62 -1.31 -16.55
CA PRO A 219 -19.37 -1.78 -17.13
C PRO A 219 -19.65 -2.86 -18.18
N THR A 220 -18.94 -2.79 -19.29
CA THR A 220 -18.98 -3.82 -20.32
C THR A 220 -18.10 -5.01 -19.93
N TYR A 221 -18.26 -6.13 -20.64
CA TYR A 221 -17.39 -7.29 -20.46
C TYR A 221 -15.90 -6.95 -20.71
N VAL A 222 -15.62 -6.02 -21.62
CA VAL A 222 -14.26 -5.58 -21.94
C VAL A 222 -13.62 -4.85 -20.76
N ASP A 223 -14.37 -4.01 -20.05
CA ASP A 223 -13.89 -3.29 -18.87
C ASP A 223 -13.49 -4.27 -17.75
N ILE A 224 -14.35 -5.26 -17.50
CA ILE A 224 -14.12 -6.30 -16.49
C ILE A 224 -12.92 -7.17 -16.87
N CYS A 225 -12.84 -7.59 -18.14
CA CYS A 225 -11.74 -8.43 -18.61
C CYS A 225 -10.40 -7.70 -18.61
N THR A 226 -10.39 -6.40 -18.92
CA THR A 226 -9.18 -5.59 -18.82
C THR A 226 -8.73 -5.48 -17.38
N TYR A 227 -9.66 -5.25 -16.43
CA TYR A 227 -9.34 -5.22 -15.01
C TYR A 227 -8.75 -6.55 -14.52
N ILE A 228 -9.41 -7.68 -14.80
CA ILE A 228 -8.90 -9.01 -14.46
C ILE A 228 -7.55 -9.29 -15.15
N GLY A 229 -7.38 -8.84 -16.40
CA GLY A 229 -6.14 -8.94 -17.16
C GLY A 229 -4.97 -8.24 -16.47
N THR A 230 -5.19 -7.04 -15.92
CA THR A 230 -4.14 -6.34 -15.15
C THR A 230 -3.75 -7.07 -13.87
N MET A 231 -4.71 -7.71 -13.17
CA MET A 231 -4.40 -8.57 -12.02
C MET A 231 -3.57 -9.79 -12.43
N GLY A 232 -3.92 -10.44 -13.53
CA GLY A 232 -3.17 -11.58 -14.07
C GLY A 232 -1.76 -11.20 -14.49
N PHE A 233 -1.61 -10.04 -15.14
CA PHE A 233 -0.30 -9.50 -15.53
C PHE A 233 0.56 -9.17 -14.30
N PHE A 234 -0.02 -8.51 -13.30
CA PHE A 234 0.67 -8.23 -12.02
C PHE A 234 1.14 -9.52 -11.35
N MET A 235 0.26 -10.51 -11.19
CA MET A 235 0.62 -11.78 -10.56
C MET A 235 1.68 -12.53 -11.35
N THR A 236 1.63 -12.48 -12.68
CA THR A 236 2.66 -13.09 -13.54
C THR A 236 4.03 -12.47 -13.30
N LEU A 237 4.12 -11.13 -13.36
CA LEU A 237 5.38 -10.42 -13.10
C LEU A 237 5.87 -10.64 -11.66
N PHE A 238 4.96 -10.66 -10.69
CA PHE A 238 5.28 -10.89 -9.29
C PHE A 238 5.83 -12.31 -9.06
N LEU A 239 5.21 -13.34 -9.65
CA LEU A 239 5.71 -14.71 -9.56
C LEU A 239 7.06 -14.89 -10.27
N LEU A 240 7.28 -14.20 -11.41
CA LEU A 240 8.59 -14.17 -12.06
C LEU A 240 9.65 -13.50 -11.15
N PHE A 241 9.30 -12.41 -10.48
CA PHE A 241 10.17 -11.74 -9.51
C PHE A 241 10.56 -12.70 -8.38
N ILE A 242 9.59 -13.37 -7.75
CA ILE A 242 9.82 -14.36 -6.69
C ILE A 242 10.72 -15.51 -7.17
N ARG A 243 10.58 -15.92 -8.43
CA ARG A 243 11.32 -17.05 -9.00
C ARG A 243 12.77 -16.72 -9.31
N PHE A 244 13.06 -15.50 -9.76
CA PHE A 244 14.38 -15.11 -10.28
C PHE A 244 15.19 -14.22 -9.33
N LEU A 245 14.56 -13.49 -8.42
CA LEU A 245 15.23 -12.57 -7.50
C LEU A 245 15.02 -12.99 -6.03
N PRO A 246 15.96 -12.63 -5.13
CA PRO A 246 15.80 -12.90 -3.71
C PRO A 246 14.65 -12.07 -3.14
N LEU A 247 13.70 -12.76 -2.48
CA LEU A 247 12.50 -12.16 -1.87
C LEU A 247 12.79 -11.19 -0.72
N VAL A 248 13.91 -11.42 -0.03
CA VAL A 248 14.30 -10.69 1.17
C VAL A 248 15.62 -10.00 0.89
N ALA A 249 15.77 -8.77 1.35
CA ALA A 249 17.03 -8.04 1.32
C ALA A 249 18.02 -8.68 2.32
N ILE A 250 18.77 -9.70 1.86
CA ILE A 250 19.66 -10.51 2.70
C ILE A 250 20.74 -9.65 3.36
N SER A 251 21.26 -8.62 2.67
CA SER A 251 22.26 -7.70 3.20
C SER A 251 21.75 -6.95 4.43
N GLU A 252 20.58 -6.32 4.31
CA GLU A 252 19.98 -5.50 5.37
C GLU A 252 19.58 -6.36 6.57
N VAL A 253 18.93 -7.50 6.31
CA VAL A 253 18.52 -8.42 7.39
C VAL A 253 19.74 -8.90 8.19
N LYS A 254 20.85 -9.21 7.52
CA LYS A 254 22.10 -9.57 8.19
C LYS A 254 22.68 -8.39 8.97
N GLY A 255 22.66 -7.19 8.41
CA GLY A 255 23.19 -5.98 9.06
C GLY A 255 22.46 -5.57 10.35
N VAL A 256 21.18 -5.94 10.49
CA VAL A 256 20.39 -5.64 11.70
C VAL A 256 20.24 -6.83 12.65
N THR A 257 20.87 -7.97 12.35
CA THR A 257 20.89 -9.10 13.29
C THR A 257 21.76 -8.78 14.51
N PRO A 258 21.47 -9.33 15.70
CA PRO A 258 22.28 -9.09 16.90
C PRO A 258 23.77 -9.37 16.68
N GLN A 259 24.10 -10.38 15.87
CA GLN A 259 25.47 -10.76 15.55
C GLN A 259 26.24 -9.72 14.73
N ALA A 260 25.55 -8.76 14.12
CA ALA A 260 26.17 -7.66 13.39
C ALA A 260 26.50 -6.46 14.30
N ASP A 261 25.98 -6.42 15.53
CA ASP A 261 26.32 -5.41 16.51
C ASP A 261 27.75 -5.65 17.02
N PRO A 262 28.68 -4.68 16.87
CA PRO A 262 30.03 -4.78 17.41
C PRO A 262 30.09 -5.03 18.93
N HIS A 263 29.00 -4.75 19.66
CA HIS A 263 28.89 -4.94 21.11
C HIS A 263 28.20 -6.25 21.52
N ASP A 264 27.78 -7.10 20.57
CA ASP A 264 27.24 -8.42 20.89
C ASP A 264 28.37 -9.36 21.36
N LYS A 265 28.10 -10.16 22.39
CA LYS A 265 29.06 -11.12 22.97
C LYS A 265 29.54 -12.17 21.95
N LEU A 266 28.74 -12.44 20.93
CA LEU A 266 29.09 -13.33 19.81
C LEU A 266 29.70 -12.56 18.61
N GLY A 267 29.66 -11.22 18.63
CA GLY A 267 30.16 -10.32 17.58
C GLY A 267 31.67 -10.07 17.61
N GLY A 268 32.39 -10.69 18.54
CA GLY A 268 33.86 -10.71 18.55
C GLY A 268 34.55 -9.52 19.22
N ALA A 269 33.82 -8.62 19.89
CA ALA A 269 34.44 -7.69 20.82
C ALA A 269 34.76 -8.44 22.13
N GLU A 270 35.96 -9.00 22.21
CA GLU A 270 36.51 -9.46 23.50
C GLU A 270 36.50 -8.29 24.50
N GLU A 271 35.92 -8.50 25.68
CA GLU A 271 36.01 -7.62 26.85
C GLU A 271 37.44 -7.56 27.45
N GLY A 272 38.48 -7.59 26.61
CA GLY A 272 39.87 -7.88 27.01
C GLY A 272 40.93 -6.82 26.65
N GLY A 273 40.56 -5.68 26.07
CA GLY A 273 41.52 -4.70 25.55
C GLY A 273 41.63 -3.42 26.38
N GLY A 274 42.10 -3.50 27.63
CA GLY A 274 42.20 -2.29 28.48
C GLY A 274 42.90 -2.48 29.82
N LYS A 275 44.09 -3.06 29.84
CA LYS A 275 45.07 -2.90 30.92
C LYS A 275 46.48 -2.79 30.36
N HIS A 276 46.80 -1.60 29.85
CA HIS A 276 48.17 -1.08 29.76
C HIS A 276 48.14 0.39 30.13
#